data_AF-A0A7J5EG30-F1
#
_entry.id   AF-A0A7J5EG30-F1
#
_cell.length_a   1.000
_cell.length_b   1.000
_cell.length_c   1.000
_cell.angle_alpha   90.00
_cell.angle_beta   90.00
_cell.angle_gamma   90.00
#
_symmetry.space_group_name_H-M   'P 1'
#
loop_
_entity.id
_entity.type
_entity.pdbx_description
1 polymer ?
#
loop_
_entity_poly.entity_id
_entity_poly.type
_entity_poly.pdbx_seq_one_letter_code
_entity_poly.pdbx_strand_id
1 'polypeptide(L)'
;MIAVPLHTNLHPGELEDDHCLGAITEEIAGWVRDRDPEVVAAAQRHGSLQSLIDDIRSRSHHPDNGDPSEGPKVTTCHPVQRLRKNPDEGNCVEFAAWYTAVAEMIDPRPVRRLATANTPNGLHTFPVEDGEPVILDPYQSRNALAAALFRQAATMRNATTLARTPEQTIGWLAEIAEEPACRFRDGTLRVRNAHRALLALFVGEPLCLADAKDIAFMLALAEREARLWGEHGPRVVATTARAIDKLDQGAAEQWKAKTTPCAARNAPELRIGGYTLRPDTALLGALGRIGGRLGMQVGIEAL
;
A
#
# COMPACT_ATOMS: atom_id res chain seq x y z
N MET A 1 -1.51 8.40 -22.67
CA MET A 1 -2.65 9.30 -22.93
C MET A 1 -2.84 10.18 -21.71
N ILE A 2 -2.71 11.50 -21.83
CA ILE A 2 -2.99 12.42 -20.72
C ILE A 2 -4.50 12.63 -20.63
N ALA A 3 -5.09 12.22 -19.52
CA ALA A 3 -6.52 12.35 -19.25
C ALA A 3 -6.79 13.53 -18.31
N VAL A 4 -8.05 13.94 -18.27
CA VAL A 4 -8.57 14.95 -17.33
C VAL A 4 -8.21 14.52 -15.88
N PRO A 5 -7.85 15.47 -14.99
CA PRO A 5 -7.56 15.19 -13.59
C PRO A 5 -8.62 14.32 -12.90
N LEU A 6 -8.21 13.57 -11.88
CA LEU A 6 -9.17 12.92 -10.98
C LEU A 6 -9.80 14.01 -10.10
N HIS A 7 -11.12 14.19 -10.25
CA HIS A 7 -11.90 15.23 -9.58
C HIS A 7 -11.63 15.32 -8.08
N THR A 8 -11.67 16.53 -7.54
CA THR A 8 -11.54 16.77 -6.10
C THR A 8 -12.79 17.46 -5.59
N ASN A 9 -13.79 16.68 -5.16
CA ASN A 9 -14.69 17.18 -4.13
C ASN A 9 -13.99 16.91 -2.79
N LEU A 10 -13.03 17.77 -2.49
CA LEU A 10 -12.66 18.02 -1.11
C LEU A 10 -13.91 18.57 -0.37
N HIS A 11 -13.94 18.53 0.96
CA HIS A 11 -15.10 18.93 1.76
C HIS A 11 -15.71 20.27 1.31
N PRO A 12 -17.01 20.56 1.58
CA PRO A 12 -17.57 21.88 1.29
C PRO A 12 -16.70 22.98 1.93
N GLY A 13 -15.96 23.74 1.10
CA GLY A 13 -14.98 24.75 1.54
C GLY A 13 -13.51 24.43 1.27
N GLU A 14 -13.17 23.27 0.71
CA GLU A 14 -11.84 22.93 0.23
C GLU A 14 -11.76 23.14 -1.31
N LEU A 15 -10.63 23.69 -1.77
CA LEU A 15 -10.36 24.25 -3.10
C LEU A 15 -10.96 23.45 -4.28
N GLU A 16 -11.56 24.17 -5.24
CA GLU A 16 -11.90 23.67 -6.58
C GLU A 16 -10.60 23.39 -7.37
N ASP A 17 -9.89 22.32 -6.99
CA ASP A 17 -8.60 21.95 -7.59
C ASP A 17 -8.77 21.45 -9.04
N ASP A 18 -10.00 21.16 -9.46
CA ASP A 18 -10.37 20.82 -10.83
C ASP A 18 -9.93 21.89 -11.84
N HIS A 19 -10.08 23.18 -11.49
CA HIS A 19 -9.67 24.28 -12.37
C HIS A 19 -8.15 24.42 -12.42
N CYS A 20 -7.47 24.25 -11.27
CA CYS A 20 -6.02 24.33 -11.17
C CYS A 20 -5.35 23.18 -11.91
N LEU A 21 -5.66 21.93 -11.54
CA LEU A 21 -5.12 20.74 -12.18
C LEU A 21 -5.53 20.64 -13.64
N GLY A 22 -6.72 21.12 -14.01
CA GLY A 22 -7.15 21.22 -15.40
C GLY A 22 -6.22 22.11 -16.22
N ALA A 23 -5.96 23.33 -15.74
CA ALA A 23 -5.04 24.26 -16.40
C ALA A 23 -3.61 23.71 -16.49
N ILE A 24 -3.10 23.08 -15.42
CA ILE A 24 -1.78 22.42 -15.45
C ILE A 24 -1.77 21.28 -16.47
N THR A 25 -2.83 20.48 -16.54
CA THR A 25 -2.95 19.36 -17.50
C THR A 25 -2.97 19.86 -18.94
N GLU A 26 -3.62 20.99 -19.22
CA GLU A 26 -3.61 21.62 -20.53
C GLU A 26 -2.20 22.10 -20.93
N GLU A 27 -1.45 22.69 -20.01
CA GLU A 27 -0.04 23.07 -20.22
C GLU A 27 0.82 21.84 -20.56
N ILE A 28 0.73 20.78 -19.76
CA ILE A 28 1.44 19.51 -19.99
C ILE A 28 1.07 18.92 -21.36
N ALA A 29 -0.23 18.87 -21.69
CA ALA A 29 -0.70 18.37 -22.96
C ALA A 29 -0.21 19.22 -24.14
N GLY A 30 -0.09 20.54 -23.95
CA GLY A 30 0.58 21.44 -24.88
C GLY A 30 2.04 21.06 -25.11
N TRP A 31 2.83 20.90 -24.04
CA TRP A 31 4.24 20.50 -24.15
C TRP A 31 4.41 19.18 -24.90
N VAL A 32 3.52 18.22 -24.65
CA VAL A 32 3.55 16.92 -25.34
C VAL A 32 3.15 17.05 -26.81
N ARG A 33 2.04 17.73 -27.09
CA ARG A 33 1.52 17.90 -28.46
C ARG A 33 2.51 18.64 -29.35
N ASP A 34 3.12 19.68 -28.82
CA ASP A 34 4.08 20.54 -29.53
C ASP A 34 5.47 19.91 -29.60
N ARG A 35 5.65 18.72 -28.99
CA ARG A 35 6.92 18.01 -28.87
C ARG A 35 8.03 18.92 -28.36
N ASP A 36 7.74 19.58 -27.23
CA ASP A 36 8.65 20.53 -26.60
C ASP A 36 10.09 19.98 -26.55
N PRO A 37 11.11 20.75 -27.02
CA PRO A 37 12.47 20.24 -27.13
C PRO A 37 13.06 19.72 -25.82
N GLU A 38 12.72 20.33 -24.68
CA GLU A 38 13.22 19.89 -23.37
C GLU A 38 12.58 18.56 -22.96
N VAL A 39 11.27 18.40 -23.18
CA VAL A 39 10.53 17.16 -22.89
C VAL A 39 11.05 16.02 -23.78
N VAL A 40 11.24 16.27 -25.08
CA VAL A 40 11.78 15.28 -26.03
C VAL A 40 13.20 14.87 -25.65
N ALA A 41 14.06 15.82 -25.32
CA ALA A 41 15.43 15.55 -24.91
C ALA A 41 15.49 14.71 -23.62
N ALA A 42 14.62 15.00 -22.66
CA ALA A 42 14.51 14.23 -21.43
C ALA A 42 14.02 12.79 -21.68
N ALA A 43 12.99 12.62 -22.52
CA ALA A 43 12.48 11.29 -22.86
C ALA A 43 13.55 10.42 -23.53
N GLN A 44 14.34 11.00 -24.43
CA GLN A 44 15.47 10.33 -25.07
C GLN A 44 16.58 9.96 -24.07
N ARG A 45 16.84 10.83 -23.07
CA ARG A 45 17.88 10.62 -22.06
C ARG A 45 17.56 9.46 -21.12
N HIS A 46 16.34 9.38 -20.59
CA HIS A 46 16.00 8.38 -19.57
C HIS A 46 15.71 6.99 -20.15
N GLY A 47 15.14 6.91 -21.37
CA GLY A 47 14.86 5.65 -22.06
C GLY A 47 13.90 4.67 -21.34
N SER A 48 13.49 4.97 -20.11
CA SER A 48 12.60 4.20 -19.25
C SER A 48 11.97 5.11 -18.18
N LEU A 49 10.76 4.75 -17.72
CA LEU A 49 10.08 5.49 -16.66
C LEU A 49 10.82 5.41 -15.33
N GLN A 50 11.41 4.26 -15.00
CA GLN A 50 12.15 4.09 -13.75
C GLN A 50 13.34 5.06 -13.66
N SER A 51 14.10 5.22 -14.75
CA SER A 51 15.21 6.19 -14.77
C SER A 51 14.75 7.63 -14.56
N LEU A 52 13.58 8.01 -15.09
CA LEU A 52 12.99 9.33 -14.86
C LEU A 52 12.56 9.52 -13.41
N ILE A 53 11.92 8.50 -12.81
CA ILE A 53 11.50 8.53 -11.40
C ILE A 53 12.71 8.69 -10.48
N ASP A 54 13.76 7.91 -10.71
CA ASP A 54 14.97 7.94 -9.89
C ASP A 54 15.69 9.29 -10.00
N ASP A 55 15.74 9.87 -11.21
CA ASP A 55 16.27 11.21 -11.43
C ASP A 55 15.47 12.27 -10.67
N ILE A 56 14.14 12.30 -10.79
CA ILE A 56 13.29 13.25 -10.06
C ILE A 56 13.44 13.09 -8.54
N ARG A 57 13.47 11.86 -8.03
CA ARG A 57 13.66 11.58 -6.60
C ARG A 57 15.01 12.04 -6.06
N SER A 58 16.03 12.14 -6.92
CA SER A 58 17.36 12.62 -6.54
C SER A 58 17.43 14.15 -6.41
N ARG A 59 16.43 14.89 -6.92
CA ARG A 59 16.40 16.35 -6.94
C ARG A 59 15.90 16.92 -5.61
N SER A 60 16.35 18.16 -5.33
CA SER A 60 15.93 18.89 -4.13
C SER A 60 14.46 19.28 -4.22
N HIS A 61 13.70 18.92 -3.18
CA HIS A 61 12.30 19.29 -3.05
C HIS A 61 12.16 20.62 -2.29
N HIS A 62 11.63 21.64 -2.96
CA HIS A 62 11.39 22.96 -2.39
C HIS A 62 9.90 23.31 -2.53
N PRO A 63 9.18 23.56 -1.42
CA PRO A 63 7.77 23.93 -1.49
C PRO A 63 7.59 25.28 -2.20
N ASP A 64 6.48 25.42 -2.92
CA ASP A 64 6.08 26.72 -3.46
C ASP A 64 5.41 27.53 -2.35
N ASN A 65 6.00 28.67 -2.02
CA ASN A 65 5.45 29.59 -1.03
C ASN A 65 4.48 30.61 -1.65
N GLY A 66 4.19 30.49 -2.95
CA GLY A 66 3.33 31.39 -3.70
C GLY A 66 4.01 32.70 -4.11
N ASP A 67 5.35 32.80 -4.01
CA ASP A 67 6.09 34.04 -4.33
C ASP A 67 5.79 34.50 -5.76
N PRO A 68 5.11 35.63 -5.98
CA PRO A 68 4.71 36.09 -7.31
C PRO A 68 5.88 36.38 -8.26
N SER A 69 7.10 36.55 -7.74
CA SER A 69 8.30 36.81 -8.54
C SER A 69 8.88 35.56 -9.18
N GLU A 70 8.53 34.38 -8.68
CA GLU A 70 8.96 33.11 -9.26
C GLU A 70 8.08 32.77 -10.48
N GLY A 71 8.67 32.29 -11.57
CA GLY A 71 7.92 31.98 -12.78
C GLY A 71 8.55 30.89 -13.64
N PRO A 72 7.81 30.33 -14.61
CA PRO A 72 6.40 30.62 -14.95
C PRO A 72 5.39 30.03 -13.94
N LYS A 73 4.15 30.53 -13.97
CA LYS A 73 3.07 30.20 -13.02
C LYS A 73 1.74 29.92 -13.71
N VAL A 74 0.91 29.06 -13.11
CA VAL A 74 -0.49 28.80 -13.50
C VAL A 74 -1.41 29.62 -12.59
N THR A 75 -1.91 30.74 -13.12
CA THR A 75 -2.71 31.73 -12.36
C THR A 75 -4.13 31.27 -12.05
N THR A 76 -4.61 30.22 -12.72
CA THR A 76 -5.91 29.57 -12.43
C THR A 76 -5.91 28.87 -11.07
N CYS A 77 -4.72 28.57 -10.53
CA CYS A 77 -4.59 27.94 -9.22
C CYS A 77 -4.70 28.94 -8.06
N HIS A 78 -5.23 28.48 -6.93
CA HIS A 78 -5.34 29.26 -5.70
C HIS A 78 -4.79 28.45 -4.50
N PRO A 79 -3.62 28.79 -3.93
CA PRO A 79 -2.70 29.84 -4.39
C PRO A 79 -2.09 29.50 -5.76
N VAL A 80 -1.61 30.54 -6.45
CA VAL A 80 -0.96 30.41 -7.76
C VAL A 80 0.22 29.45 -7.67
N GLN A 81 0.28 28.48 -8.59
CA GLN A 81 1.32 27.44 -8.59
C GLN A 81 2.40 27.74 -9.63
N ARG A 82 3.67 27.61 -9.24
CA ARG A 82 4.83 27.63 -10.13
C ARG A 82 4.89 26.34 -10.95
N LEU A 83 5.23 26.47 -12.24
CA LEU A 83 5.25 25.36 -13.20
C LEU A 83 6.45 25.47 -14.16
N ARG A 84 7.68 25.34 -13.65
CA ARG A 84 8.88 25.29 -14.49
C ARG A 84 9.03 23.93 -15.17
N LYS A 85 9.57 23.94 -16.40
CA LYS A 85 10.02 22.73 -17.09
C LYS A 85 11.37 22.29 -16.53
N ASN A 86 11.55 20.97 -16.43
CA ASN A 86 12.78 20.32 -15.98
C ASN A 86 13.52 21.03 -14.81
N PRO A 87 12.85 21.33 -13.69
CA PRO A 87 13.48 22.10 -12.62
C PRO A 87 14.54 21.25 -11.91
N ASP A 88 15.76 21.79 -11.72
CA ASP A 88 16.81 21.11 -10.93
C ASP A 88 16.41 20.95 -9.45
N GLU A 89 15.59 21.88 -8.97
CA GLU A 89 14.91 21.83 -7.68
C GLU A 89 13.46 22.27 -7.86
N GLY A 90 12.51 21.56 -7.26
CA GLY A 90 11.10 21.75 -7.60
C GLY A 90 10.15 21.43 -6.47
N ASN A 91 8.92 21.90 -6.61
CA ASN A 91 7.82 21.50 -5.76
C ASN A 91 7.13 20.22 -6.32
N CYS A 92 6.18 19.68 -5.57
CA CYS A 92 5.44 18.48 -5.98
C CYS A 92 4.64 18.65 -7.28
N VAL A 93 4.08 19.84 -7.55
CA VAL A 93 3.35 20.17 -8.78
C VAL A 93 4.29 20.13 -9.99
N GLU A 94 5.44 20.80 -9.89
CA GLU A 94 6.43 20.86 -10.96
C GLU A 94 6.96 19.47 -11.32
N PHE A 95 7.31 18.66 -10.31
CA PHE A 95 7.77 17.30 -10.55
C PHE A 95 6.68 16.39 -11.10
N ALA A 96 5.44 16.50 -10.62
CA ALA A 96 4.32 15.72 -11.15
C ALA A 96 4.02 16.08 -12.62
N ALA A 97 4.04 17.36 -12.95
CA ALA A 97 3.83 17.85 -14.30
C ALA A 97 4.96 17.43 -15.24
N TRP A 98 6.21 17.60 -14.80
CA TRP A 98 7.39 17.18 -15.54
C TRP A 98 7.40 15.68 -15.81
N TYR A 99 7.15 14.87 -14.77
CA TYR A 99 7.00 13.43 -14.91
C TYR A 99 5.94 13.09 -15.97
N THR A 100 4.75 13.67 -15.86
CA THR A 100 3.62 13.34 -16.74
C THR A 100 3.95 13.64 -18.21
N ALA A 101 4.59 14.78 -18.49
CA ALA A 101 4.99 15.16 -19.86
C ALA A 101 6.04 14.20 -20.44
N VAL A 102 7.10 13.91 -19.68
CA VAL A 102 8.20 13.06 -20.16
C VAL A 102 7.77 11.59 -20.23
N ALA A 103 6.98 11.11 -19.28
CA ALA A 103 6.46 9.75 -19.26
C ALA A 103 5.53 9.47 -20.45
N GLU A 104 4.72 10.45 -20.84
CA GLU A 104 3.88 10.37 -22.05
C GLU A 104 4.72 10.24 -23.34
N MET A 105 5.88 10.87 -23.39
CA MET A 105 6.83 10.72 -24.52
C MET A 105 7.57 9.38 -24.52
N ILE A 106 7.86 8.82 -23.33
CA ILE A 106 8.56 7.53 -23.20
C ILE A 106 7.62 6.37 -23.55
N ASP A 107 6.42 6.34 -22.95
CA ASP A 107 5.42 5.29 -23.18
C ASP A 107 4.01 5.88 -23.12
N PRO A 108 3.34 6.10 -24.27
CA PRO A 108 2.02 6.74 -24.30
C PRO A 108 0.86 5.80 -23.93
N ARG A 109 1.11 4.52 -23.64
CA ARG A 109 0.04 3.53 -23.39
C ARG A 109 -0.73 3.77 -22.08
N PRO A 110 -0.08 4.05 -20.92
CA PRO A 110 -0.80 4.29 -19.68
C PRO A 110 -1.68 5.54 -19.74
N VAL A 111 -2.78 5.52 -18.99
CA VAL A 111 -3.60 6.71 -18.75
C VAL A 111 -2.97 7.48 -17.59
N ARG A 112 -2.56 8.72 -17.86
CA ARG A 112 -1.90 9.59 -16.88
C ARG A 112 -2.79 10.74 -16.48
N ARG A 113 -2.81 11.05 -15.19
CA ARG A 113 -3.55 12.16 -14.59
C ARG A 113 -2.74 12.77 -13.47
N LEU A 114 -3.07 14.00 -13.10
CA LEU A 114 -2.66 14.58 -11.83
C LEU A 114 -3.75 14.36 -10.79
N ALA A 115 -3.32 14.19 -9.54
CA ALA A 115 -4.18 14.20 -8.37
C ALA A 115 -3.52 15.00 -7.27
N THR A 116 -4.34 15.70 -6.50
CA THR A 116 -3.91 16.37 -5.26
C THR A 116 -4.62 15.73 -4.10
N ALA A 117 -3.91 15.43 -3.03
CA ALA A 117 -4.52 14.93 -1.81
C ALA A 117 -3.85 15.46 -0.57
N ASN A 118 -4.62 15.52 0.52
CA ASN A 118 -4.08 15.79 1.84
C ASN A 118 -3.42 14.52 2.40
N THR A 119 -2.12 14.59 2.58
CA THR A 119 -1.28 13.54 3.16
C THR A 119 -0.93 13.90 4.61
N PRO A 120 -0.36 12.98 5.41
CA PRO A 120 0.15 13.33 6.74
C PRO A 120 1.19 14.47 6.74
N ASN A 121 1.86 14.72 5.60
CA ASN A 121 2.84 15.80 5.43
C ASN A 121 2.24 17.05 4.77
N GLY A 122 0.91 17.13 4.63
CA GLY A 122 0.20 18.25 4.01
C GLY A 122 -0.32 17.95 2.60
N LEU A 123 -0.83 19.00 1.95
CA LEU A 123 -1.37 18.92 0.60
C LEU A 123 -0.26 18.58 -0.41
N HIS A 124 -0.49 17.56 -1.23
CA HIS A 124 0.52 17.06 -2.15
C HIS A 124 -0.08 16.72 -3.51
N THR A 125 0.55 17.20 -4.58
CA THR A 125 0.20 16.88 -5.97
C THR A 125 1.12 15.78 -6.49
N PHE A 126 0.57 14.76 -7.13
CA PHE A 126 1.33 13.62 -7.65
C PHE A 126 0.70 13.07 -8.94
N PRO A 127 1.49 12.38 -9.79
CA PRO A 127 0.96 11.70 -10.96
C PRO A 127 0.24 10.40 -10.56
N VAL A 128 -0.78 10.06 -11.34
CA VAL A 128 -1.50 8.79 -11.28
C VAL A 128 -1.38 8.11 -12.63
N GLU A 129 -0.91 6.86 -12.64
CA GLU A 129 -0.81 6.00 -13.81
C GLU A 129 -1.74 4.81 -13.66
N ASP A 130 -2.71 4.68 -14.58
CA ASP A 130 -3.69 3.57 -14.59
C ASP A 130 -4.41 3.35 -13.25
N GLY A 131 -4.57 4.43 -12.47
CA GLY A 131 -5.24 4.42 -11.15
C GLY A 131 -4.30 4.29 -9.96
N GLU A 132 -3.00 4.05 -10.19
CA GLU A 132 -1.99 3.91 -9.15
C GLU A 132 -1.14 5.18 -9.00
N PRO A 133 -0.76 5.57 -7.76
CA PRO A 133 0.07 6.74 -7.54
C PRO A 133 1.51 6.48 -7.97
N VAL A 134 2.10 7.43 -8.69
CA VAL A 134 3.54 7.45 -8.96
C VAL A 134 4.23 8.23 -7.84
N ILE A 135 5.11 7.56 -7.10
CA ILE A 135 5.76 8.16 -5.92
C ILE A 135 6.99 8.94 -6.38
N LEU A 136 6.90 10.26 -6.50
CA LEU A 136 8.02 11.13 -6.88
C LEU A 136 8.72 11.76 -5.67
N ASP A 137 7.95 12.07 -4.63
CA ASP A 137 8.46 12.64 -3.39
C ASP A 137 8.90 11.52 -2.43
N PRO A 138 10.20 11.43 -2.06
CA PRO A 138 10.70 10.39 -1.16
C PRO A 138 10.17 10.51 0.28
N TYR A 139 9.58 11.64 0.65
CA TYR A 139 8.94 11.84 1.96
C TYR A 139 7.50 11.36 1.99
N GLN A 140 6.91 11.02 0.84
CA GLN A 140 5.57 10.46 0.74
C GLN A 140 5.61 8.94 0.64
N SER A 141 4.79 8.26 1.45
CA SER A 141 4.64 6.82 1.34
C SER A 141 3.66 6.45 0.24
N ARG A 142 3.89 5.29 -0.39
CA ARG A 142 2.96 4.71 -1.37
C ARG A 142 1.59 4.50 -0.74
N ASN A 143 1.56 3.98 0.49
CA ASN A 143 0.33 3.81 1.25
C ASN A 143 -0.43 5.11 1.47
N ALA A 144 0.26 6.23 1.77
CA ALA A 144 -0.40 7.51 2.01
C ALA A 144 -1.11 8.03 0.74
N LEU A 145 -0.43 7.97 -0.41
CA LEU A 145 -1.00 8.43 -1.69
C LEU A 145 -2.11 7.49 -2.19
N ALA A 146 -1.91 6.17 -2.10
CA ALA A 146 -2.93 5.19 -2.51
C ALA A 146 -4.19 5.28 -1.63
N ALA A 147 -4.03 5.47 -0.32
CA ALA A 147 -5.16 5.69 0.58
C ALA A 147 -5.88 7.00 0.30
N ALA A 148 -5.15 8.06 -0.05
CA ALA A 148 -5.73 9.33 -0.49
C ALA A 148 -6.61 9.15 -1.73
N LEU A 149 -6.10 8.49 -2.78
CA LEU A 149 -6.88 8.17 -3.98
C LEU A 149 -8.12 7.34 -3.64
N PHE A 150 -7.99 6.36 -2.76
CA PHE A 150 -9.13 5.56 -2.32
C PHE A 150 -10.22 6.42 -1.65
N ARG A 151 -9.84 7.31 -0.72
CA ARG A 151 -10.80 8.19 -0.04
C ARG A 151 -11.51 9.11 -1.02
N GLN A 152 -10.81 9.59 -2.04
CA GLN A 152 -11.39 10.40 -3.12
C GLN A 152 -12.36 9.59 -3.99
N ALA A 153 -11.99 8.38 -4.37
CA ALA A 153 -12.86 7.51 -5.15
C ALA A 153 -14.11 7.10 -4.36
N ALA A 154 -14.02 6.97 -3.03
CA ALA A 154 -15.14 6.63 -2.15
C ALA A 154 -16.16 7.78 -1.98
N THR A 155 -15.74 9.04 -2.10
CA THR A 155 -16.65 10.21 -2.04
C THR A 155 -17.38 10.45 -3.37
N MET A 156 -16.75 10.11 -4.49
CA MET A 156 -17.45 9.98 -5.77
C MET A 156 -18.31 8.72 -5.69
N ARG A 157 -19.54 8.74 -6.22
CA ARG A 157 -20.53 7.64 -6.08
C ARG A 157 -20.13 6.30 -6.76
N ASN A 158 -18.85 6.11 -7.05
CA ASN A 158 -18.21 4.88 -7.50
C ASN A 158 -17.44 4.26 -6.33
N ALA A 159 -18.16 3.61 -5.40
CA ALA A 159 -17.56 2.95 -4.25
C ALA A 159 -16.47 1.96 -4.69
N THR A 160 -15.21 2.41 -4.62
CA THR A 160 -14.08 1.54 -4.90
C THR A 160 -14.03 0.53 -3.77
N THR A 161 -14.12 -0.75 -4.12
CA THR A 161 -14.08 -1.82 -3.12
C THR A 161 -12.61 -2.11 -2.82
N LEU A 162 -12.18 -1.97 -1.56
CA LEU A 162 -10.79 -2.25 -1.15
C LEU A 162 -10.32 -3.65 -1.57
N ALA A 163 -11.22 -4.61 -1.57
CA ALA A 163 -11.01 -5.94 -2.11
C ALA A 163 -12.36 -6.58 -2.45
N ARG A 164 -12.40 -7.43 -3.49
CA ARG A 164 -13.64 -8.10 -3.94
C ARG A 164 -13.64 -9.60 -3.68
N THR A 165 -12.47 -10.19 -3.44
CA THR A 165 -12.28 -11.62 -3.18
C THR A 165 -11.36 -11.82 -1.97
N PRO A 166 -11.37 -13.01 -1.34
CA PRO A 166 -10.43 -13.31 -0.26
C PRO A 166 -8.96 -13.20 -0.69
N GLU A 167 -8.62 -13.64 -1.90
CA GLU A 167 -7.27 -13.56 -2.46
C GLU A 167 -6.83 -12.12 -2.66
N GLN A 168 -7.72 -11.27 -3.21
CA GLN A 168 -7.44 -9.83 -3.33
C GLN A 168 -7.31 -9.16 -1.97
N THR A 169 -8.08 -9.60 -0.97
CA THR A 169 -7.97 -9.07 0.39
C THR A 169 -6.60 -9.38 0.99
N ILE A 170 -6.11 -10.61 0.86
CA ILE A 170 -4.77 -10.96 1.32
C ILE A 170 -3.71 -10.19 0.54
N GLY A 171 -3.85 -10.11 -0.79
CA GLY A 171 -2.95 -9.36 -1.65
C GLY A 171 -2.81 -7.91 -1.18
N TRP A 172 -3.94 -7.24 -0.96
CA TRP A 172 -3.98 -5.88 -0.43
C TRP A 172 -3.31 -5.76 0.95
N LEU A 173 -3.57 -6.69 1.88
CA LEU A 173 -2.93 -6.70 3.21
C LEU A 173 -1.41 -6.85 3.11
N ALA A 174 -0.94 -7.76 2.26
CA ALA A 174 0.49 -7.97 2.04
C ALA A 174 1.13 -6.73 1.43
N GLU A 175 0.47 -6.13 0.44
CA GLU A 175 0.91 -4.93 -0.25
C GLU A 175 1.07 -3.74 0.72
N ILE A 176 0.05 -3.42 1.52
CA ILE A 176 0.15 -2.30 2.47
C ILE A 176 1.14 -2.57 3.62
N ALA A 177 1.41 -3.85 3.93
CA ALA A 177 2.41 -4.24 4.93
C ALA A 177 3.85 -4.22 4.38
N GLU A 178 4.07 -4.39 3.07
CA GLU A 178 5.41 -4.50 2.49
C GLU A 178 6.23 -3.21 2.64
N GLU A 179 5.61 -2.04 2.47
CA GLU A 179 6.29 -0.75 2.61
C GLU A 179 6.86 -0.50 4.03
N PRO A 180 6.08 -0.59 5.12
CA PRO A 180 6.65 -0.45 6.47
C PRO A 180 7.56 -1.62 6.86
N ALA A 181 7.38 -2.80 6.25
CA ALA A 181 8.23 -3.97 6.51
C ALA A 181 9.71 -3.75 6.10
N CYS A 182 9.99 -2.85 5.15
CA CYS A 182 11.36 -2.48 4.77
C CYS A 182 12.20 -1.94 5.95
N ARG A 183 11.57 -1.51 7.05
CA ARG A 183 12.24 -0.99 8.25
C ARG A 183 12.72 -2.10 9.20
N PHE A 184 12.37 -3.35 8.94
CA PHE A 184 12.69 -4.49 9.79
C PHE A 184 13.62 -5.44 9.06
N ARG A 185 14.53 -6.07 9.81
CA ARG A 185 15.38 -7.14 9.27
C ARG A 185 14.51 -8.26 8.70
N ASP A 186 14.76 -8.62 7.45
CA ASP A 186 14.00 -9.61 6.68
C ASP A 186 12.49 -9.33 6.57
N GLY A 187 12.04 -8.10 6.86
CA GLY A 187 10.61 -7.79 6.97
C GLY A 187 9.82 -8.06 5.69
N THR A 188 10.35 -7.69 4.52
CA THR A 188 9.68 -7.95 3.23
C THR A 188 9.58 -9.45 2.93
N LEU A 189 10.60 -10.23 3.31
CA LEU A 189 10.55 -11.69 3.19
C LEU A 189 9.46 -12.28 4.10
N ARG A 190 9.33 -11.79 5.33
CA ARG A 190 8.27 -12.22 6.27
C ARG A 190 6.88 -11.91 5.73
N VAL A 191 6.67 -10.73 5.14
CA VAL A 191 5.39 -10.38 4.47
C VAL A 191 5.11 -11.34 3.31
N ARG A 192 6.12 -11.70 2.49
CA ARG A 192 5.95 -12.67 1.40
C ARG A 192 5.63 -14.08 1.89
N ASN A 193 6.28 -14.53 2.97
CA ASN A 193 5.98 -15.83 3.59
C ASN A 193 4.54 -15.85 4.13
N ALA A 194 4.13 -14.79 4.83
CA ALA A 194 2.77 -14.63 5.34
C ALA A 194 1.74 -14.69 4.20
N HIS A 195 1.95 -13.93 3.13
CA HIS A 195 1.08 -13.92 1.96
C HIS A 195 0.93 -15.33 1.38
N ARG A 196 2.05 -16.04 1.16
CA ARG A 196 2.03 -17.41 0.64
C ARG A 196 1.29 -18.37 1.57
N ALA A 197 1.55 -18.30 2.87
CA ALA A 197 0.92 -19.18 3.86
C ALA A 197 -0.60 -18.96 3.93
N LEU A 198 -1.07 -17.71 3.81
CA LEU A 198 -2.50 -17.42 3.80
C LEU A 198 -3.19 -17.90 2.51
N LEU A 199 -2.52 -17.82 1.37
CA LEU A 199 -3.04 -18.42 0.13
C LEU A 199 -3.11 -19.95 0.24
N ALA A 200 -2.12 -20.59 0.88
CA ALA A 200 -2.12 -22.03 1.12
C ALA A 200 -3.25 -22.47 2.06
N LEU A 201 -3.60 -21.64 3.04
CA LEU A 201 -4.73 -21.89 3.94
C LEU A 201 -6.06 -22.03 3.19
N PHE A 202 -6.25 -21.29 2.09
CA PHE A 202 -7.47 -21.40 1.28
C PHE A 202 -7.59 -22.71 0.49
N VAL A 203 -6.49 -23.42 0.26
CA VAL A 203 -6.51 -24.77 -0.33
C VAL A 203 -6.48 -25.87 0.72
N GLY A 204 -6.64 -25.52 2.01
CA GLY A 204 -6.78 -26.46 3.13
C GLY A 204 -5.46 -26.96 3.71
N GLU A 205 -4.34 -26.27 3.43
CA GLU A 205 -3.06 -26.57 4.08
C GLU A 205 -3.02 -26.00 5.50
N PRO A 206 -2.59 -26.78 6.51
CA PRO A 206 -2.48 -26.29 7.88
C PRO A 206 -1.28 -25.34 8.03
N LEU A 207 -1.43 -24.30 8.84
CA LEU A 207 -0.34 -23.37 9.14
C LEU A 207 0.69 -24.02 10.09
N CYS A 208 1.98 -23.82 9.84
CA CYS A 208 3.01 -24.14 10.81
C CYS A 208 3.25 -22.96 11.78
N LEU A 209 4.02 -23.20 12.84
CA LEU A 209 4.32 -22.16 13.83
C LEU A 209 5.12 -20.98 13.23
N ALA A 210 5.97 -21.24 12.24
CA ALA A 210 6.71 -20.18 11.55
C ALA A 210 5.77 -19.28 10.72
N ASP A 211 4.84 -19.89 9.98
CA ASP A 211 3.82 -19.17 9.20
C ASP A 211 2.98 -18.26 10.10
N ALA A 212 2.55 -18.77 11.26
CA ALA A 212 1.76 -17.99 12.20
C ALA A 212 2.47 -16.71 12.67
N LYS A 213 3.79 -16.74 12.86
CA LYS A 213 4.59 -15.56 13.26
C LYS A 213 4.70 -14.53 12.13
N ASP A 214 4.86 -14.99 10.90
CA ASP A 214 4.95 -14.11 9.74
C ASP A 214 3.58 -13.50 9.41
N ILE A 215 2.50 -14.27 9.53
CA ILE A 215 1.12 -13.79 9.40
C ILE A 215 0.81 -12.71 10.44
N ALA A 216 1.15 -12.96 11.72
CA ALA A 216 0.94 -11.97 12.77
C ALA A 216 1.72 -10.67 12.50
N PHE A 217 2.96 -10.78 12.02
CA PHE A 217 3.77 -9.62 11.64
C PHE A 217 3.15 -8.83 10.49
N MET A 218 2.73 -9.50 9.42
CA MET A 218 2.08 -8.85 8.28
C MET A 218 0.78 -8.15 8.70
N LEU A 219 -0.08 -8.83 9.48
CA LEU A 219 -1.35 -8.25 9.95
C LEU A 219 -1.14 -7.05 10.87
N ALA A 220 -0.13 -7.07 11.74
CA ALA A 220 0.17 -5.93 12.62
C ALA A 220 0.62 -4.69 11.83
N LEU A 221 1.48 -4.89 10.81
CA LEU A 221 1.87 -3.79 9.92
C LEU A 221 0.70 -3.28 9.08
N ALA A 222 -0.08 -4.21 8.51
CA ALA A 222 -1.26 -3.87 7.73
C ALA A 222 -2.30 -3.11 8.57
N GLU A 223 -2.55 -3.52 9.82
CA GLU A 223 -3.47 -2.82 10.73
C GLU A 223 -3.04 -1.36 10.97
N ARG A 224 -1.75 -1.13 11.16
CA ARG A 224 -1.20 0.21 11.37
C ARG A 224 -1.46 1.11 10.18
N GLU A 225 -1.14 0.63 8.98
CA GLU A 225 -1.27 1.39 7.73
C GLU A 225 -2.73 1.52 7.26
N ALA A 226 -3.56 0.51 7.52
CA ALA A 226 -4.96 0.47 7.10
C ALA A 226 -5.78 1.65 7.62
N ARG A 227 -5.36 2.29 8.72
CA ARG A 227 -5.99 3.51 9.25
C ARG A 227 -5.99 4.66 8.23
N LEU A 228 -5.04 4.69 7.30
CA LEU A 228 -5.00 5.66 6.21
C LEU A 228 -6.25 5.52 5.31
N TRP A 229 -6.84 4.34 5.18
CA TRP A 229 -8.04 4.08 4.36
C TRP A 229 -9.37 4.38 5.11
N GLY A 230 -9.31 5.18 6.18
CA GLY A 230 -10.49 5.52 6.99
C GLY A 230 -11.05 4.31 7.75
N GLU A 231 -12.36 4.29 8.03
CA GLU A 231 -12.99 3.20 8.78
C GLU A 231 -12.98 1.85 8.04
N HIS A 232 -12.88 1.88 6.71
CA HIS A 232 -12.93 0.67 5.89
C HIS A 232 -11.69 -0.21 6.06
N GLY A 233 -10.50 0.41 6.11
CA GLY A 233 -9.24 -0.33 6.21
C GLY A 233 -9.15 -1.23 7.46
N PRO A 234 -9.26 -0.67 8.68
CA PRO A 234 -9.21 -1.47 9.91
C PRO A 234 -10.31 -2.52 9.98
N ARG A 235 -11.49 -2.24 9.41
CA ARG A 235 -12.58 -3.21 9.32
C ARG A 235 -12.19 -4.41 8.48
N VAL A 236 -11.57 -4.20 7.31
CA VAL A 236 -11.05 -5.28 6.43
C VAL A 236 -9.99 -6.12 7.15
N VAL A 237 -9.04 -5.48 7.84
CA VAL A 237 -8.00 -6.19 8.60
C VAL A 237 -8.64 -7.06 9.69
N ALA A 238 -9.55 -6.49 10.49
CA ALA A 238 -10.20 -7.20 11.59
C ALA A 238 -11.10 -8.36 11.12
N THR A 239 -11.85 -8.19 10.03
CA THR A 239 -12.65 -9.28 9.46
C THR A 239 -11.77 -10.39 8.88
N THR A 240 -10.66 -10.03 8.23
CA THR A 240 -9.71 -10.99 7.68
C THR A 240 -9.01 -11.79 8.77
N ALA A 241 -8.52 -11.15 9.83
CA ALA A 241 -7.91 -11.83 10.96
C ALA A 241 -8.86 -12.86 11.61
N ARG A 242 -10.13 -12.50 11.78
CA ARG A 242 -11.17 -13.43 12.27
C ARG A 242 -11.45 -14.59 11.32
N ALA A 243 -11.42 -14.34 10.01
CA ALA A 243 -11.62 -15.39 9.01
C ALA A 243 -10.44 -16.38 9.01
N ILE A 244 -9.21 -15.88 9.09
CA ILE A 244 -7.98 -16.68 9.17
C ILE A 244 -8.01 -17.60 10.41
N ASP A 245 -8.36 -17.08 11.58
CA ASP A 245 -8.44 -17.87 12.81
C ASP A 245 -9.44 -19.03 12.69
N LYS A 246 -10.60 -18.79 12.08
CA LYS A 246 -11.60 -19.84 11.82
C LYS A 246 -11.11 -20.89 10.81
N LEU A 247 -10.42 -20.45 9.76
CA LEU A 247 -9.87 -21.36 8.75
C LEU A 247 -8.73 -22.22 9.32
N ASP A 248 -7.86 -21.65 10.14
CA ASP A 248 -6.80 -22.39 10.83
C ASP A 248 -7.38 -23.47 11.76
N GLN A 249 -8.41 -23.12 12.54
CA GLN A 249 -9.12 -24.07 13.39
C GLN A 249 -9.72 -25.22 12.56
N GLY A 250 -10.42 -24.90 11.46
CA GLY A 250 -11.00 -25.90 10.57
C GLY A 250 -9.96 -26.79 9.88
N ALA A 251 -8.87 -26.20 9.37
CA ALA A 251 -7.77 -26.94 8.74
C ALA A 251 -7.08 -27.87 9.75
N ALA A 252 -6.87 -27.40 10.98
CA ALA A 252 -6.29 -28.20 12.07
C ALA A 252 -7.21 -29.38 12.45
N GLU A 253 -8.52 -29.18 12.52
CA GLU A 253 -9.50 -30.25 12.77
C GLU A 253 -9.50 -31.30 11.65
N GLN A 254 -9.52 -30.86 10.39
CA GLN A 254 -9.46 -31.76 9.23
C GLN A 254 -8.14 -32.54 9.18
N TRP A 255 -7.02 -31.88 9.46
CA TRP A 255 -5.71 -32.53 9.51
C TRP A 255 -5.66 -33.57 10.64
N LYS A 256 -6.18 -33.25 11.83
CA LYS A 256 -6.33 -34.22 12.93
C LYS A 256 -7.18 -35.40 12.49
N ALA A 257 -8.34 -35.18 11.87
CA ALA A 257 -9.21 -36.27 11.40
C ALA A 257 -8.49 -37.19 10.38
N LYS A 258 -7.72 -36.62 9.45
CA LYS A 258 -6.92 -37.38 8.47
C LYS A 258 -5.75 -38.15 9.09
N THR A 259 -5.14 -37.62 10.14
CA THR A 259 -3.95 -38.20 10.79
C THR A 259 -4.27 -39.11 11.98
N THR A 260 -5.48 -39.03 12.53
CA THR A 260 -5.95 -39.87 13.66
C THR A 260 -5.88 -41.38 13.36
N PRO A 261 -6.23 -41.87 12.14
CA PRO A 261 -6.04 -43.28 11.79
C PRO A 261 -4.57 -43.73 11.81
N CYS A 262 -3.64 -42.80 11.57
CA CYS A 262 -2.20 -43.06 11.56
C CYS A 262 -1.56 -42.91 12.96
N ALA A 263 -2.05 -41.99 13.79
CA ALA A 263 -1.53 -41.72 15.13
C ALA A 263 -1.90 -42.81 16.17
N ALA A 264 -3.03 -43.50 15.98
CA ALA A 264 -3.45 -44.62 16.84
C ALA A 264 -2.44 -45.79 16.85
N ARG A 265 -1.55 -45.88 15.85
CA ARG A 265 -0.49 -46.90 15.80
C ARG A 265 0.77 -46.56 16.60
N ASN A 266 1.02 -45.29 16.95
CA ASN A 266 2.29 -44.80 17.51
C ASN A 266 2.12 -43.82 18.69
N ALA A 267 1.16 -44.03 19.59
CA ALA A 267 0.97 -43.13 20.73
C ALA A 267 2.03 -43.40 21.84
N PRO A 268 2.80 -42.39 22.30
CA PRO A 268 3.75 -42.55 23.40
C PRO A 268 3.03 -42.63 24.75
N GLU A 269 3.15 -43.77 25.43
CA GLU A 269 2.61 -43.97 26.79
C GLU A 269 3.64 -43.53 27.85
N LEU A 270 3.25 -42.67 28.79
CA LEU A 270 4.07 -42.32 29.95
C LEU A 270 3.64 -43.16 31.15
N ARG A 271 4.54 -44.03 31.63
CA ARG A 271 4.30 -44.87 32.83
C ARG A 271 5.02 -44.29 34.03
N ILE A 272 4.27 -44.04 35.11
CA ILE A 272 4.81 -43.62 36.40
C ILE A 272 4.23 -44.55 37.47
N GLY A 273 5.08 -45.41 38.04
CA GLY A 273 4.64 -46.48 38.95
C GLY A 273 3.71 -47.49 38.27
N GLY A 274 2.71 -48.01 39.02
CA GLY A 274 1.69 -48.93 38.49
C GLY A 274 0.60 -48.27 37.63
N TYR A 275 0.70 -46.96 37.37
CA TYR A 275 -0.27 -46.20 36.59
C TYR A 275 0.28 -45.89 35.19
N THR A 276 -0.56 -46.11 34.19
CA THR A 276 -0.30 -45.66 32.82
C THR A 276 -1.06 -44.37 32.59
N LEU A 277 -0.33 -43.28 32.39
CA LEU A 277 -0.91 -41.98 32.05
C LEU A 277 -0.81 -41.82 30.53
N ARG A 278 -1.98 -41.58 29.90
CA ARG A 278 -2.06 -41.09 28.53
C ARG A 278 -2.26 -39.59 28.62
N PRO A 279 -1.19 -38.77 28.59
CA PRO A 279 -1.38 -37.34 28.56
C PRO A 279 -2.14 -36.99 27.27
N ASP A 280 -3.25 -36.27 27.41
CA ASP A 280 -3.89 -35.64 26.26
C ASP A 280 -2.96 -34.52 25.76
N THR A 281 -2.06 -34.88 24.85
CA THR A 281 -1.09 -33.96 24.26
C THR A 281 -1.79 -32.86 23.46
N ALA A 282 -3.03 -33.07 23.02
CA ALA A 282 -3.84 -32.04 22.36
C ALA A 282 -4.35 -31.01 23.37
N LEU A 283 -4.78 -31.43 24.57
CA LEU A 283 -5.17 -30.55 25.67
C LEU A 283 -3.98 -29.76 26.23
N LEU A 284 -2.82 -30.40 26.42
CA LEU A 284 -1.59 -29.72 26.87
C LEU A 284 -1.08 -28.71 25.82
N GLY A 285 -1.15 -29.07 24.53
CA GLY A 285 -0.84 -28.15 23.44
C GLY A 285 -1.86 -27.01 23.29
N ALA A 286 -3.13 -27.23 23.64
CA ALA A 286 -4.16 -26.19 23.65
C ALA A 286 -3.97 -25.22 24.84
N LEU A 287 -3.67 -25.72 26.03
CA LEU A 287 -3.38 -24.91 27.22
C LEU A 287 -2.10 -24.09 27.08
N GLY A 288 -1.06 -24.63 26.45
CA GLY A 288 0.15 -23.87 26.11
C GLY A 288 -0.10 -22.74 25.10
N ARG A 289 -1.03 -22.94 24.15
CA ARG A 289 -1.42 -21.92 23.15
C ARG A 289 -2.32 -20.83 23.73
N ILE A 290 -3.18 -21.15 24.69
CA ILE A 290 -4.04 -20.17 25.37
C ILE A 290 -3.25 -19.37 26.42
N GLY A 291 -2.39 -20.04 27.20
CA GLY A 291 -1.54 -19.38 28.20
C GLY A 291 -0.47 -18.45 27.59
N GLY A 292 0.06 -18.80 26.40
CA GLY A 292 1.03 -17.96 25.68
C GLY A 292 0.43 -16.75 24.96
N ARG A 293 -0.86 -16.78 24.56
CA ARG A 293 -1.48 -15.74 23.71
C ARG A 293 -2.16 -14.59 24.48
N LEU A 294 -2.34 -14.70 25.80
CA LEU A 294 -3.00 -13.65 26.59
C LEU A 294 -2.07 -12.88 27.55
N GLY A 295 -0.82 -13.32 27.76
CA GLY A 295 -0.05 -12.88 28.93
C GLY A 295 1.19 -12.01 28.71
N MET A 296 2.02 -12.19 27.66
CA MET A 296 3.43 -11.76 27.84
C MET A 296 4.26 -11.21 26.66
N GLN A 297 3.82 -11.16 25.40
CA GLN A 297 4.75 -10.72 24.32
C GLN A 297 4.27 -9.68 23.31
N VAL A 298 3.05 -9.14 23.42
CA VAL A 298 2.69 -7.93 22.66
C VAL A 298 3.13 -6.65 23.38
N GLY A 299 3.42 -6.71 24.69
CA GLY A 299 3.85 -5.55 25.48
C GLY A 299 5.35 -5.41 25.74
N ILE A 300 6.20 -6.38 25.35
CA ILE A 300 7.64 -6.40 25.73
C ILE A 300 8.59 -6.38 24.52
N GLU A 301 8.14 -6.72 23.30
CA GLU A 301 8.96 -6.54 22.08
C GLU A 301 8.60 -5.25 21.30
N ALA A 302 7.81 -4.37 21.91
CA ALA A 302 7.53 -3.01 21.44
C ALA A 302 8.17 -1.92 22.33
N LEU A 303 9.13 -2.31 23.19
CA LEU A 303 10.16 -1.47 23.81
C LEU A 303 11.53 -1.88 23.25
#